data_AF-A0A355PHI9-F1
#
_entry.id   AF-A0A355PHI9-F1
#
_cell.length_a   1.000
_cell.length_b   1.000
_cell.length_c   1.000
_cell.angle_alpha   90.00
_cell.angle_beta   90.00
_cell.angle_gamma   90.00
#
_symmetry.space_group_name_H-M   'P 1'
#
loop_
_entity.id
_entity.type
_entity.pdbx_description
1 polymer ?
#
loop_
_entity_poly.entity_id
_entity_poly.type
_entity_poly.pdbx_seq_one_letter_code
_entity_poly.pdbx_strand_id
1 'polypeptide(L)' 'PIIDREFPLSEIAEAFRHQESGKHFGKICLTF' A
#
# COMPACT_ATOMS: atom_id res chain seq x y z
N PRO A 1 -0.29 10.05 -10.60
CA PRO A 1 -1.01 10.00 -9.29
C PRO A 1 0.04 10.04 -8.17
N ILE A 2 -0.30 10.57 -7.00
CA ILE A 2 0.60 10.51 -5.84
C ILE A 2 0.56 9.06 -5.30
N ILE A 3 1.71 8.38 -5.34
CA ILE A 3 1.89 7.05 -4.76
C ILE A 3 2.48 7.25 -3.37
N ASP A 4 1.82 6.66 -2.38
CA ASP A 4 2.28 6.67 -0.99
C ASP A 4 3.34 5.58 -0.76
N ARG A 5 3.03 4.37 -1.21
CA ARG A 5 3.84 3.16 -0.96
C ARG A 5 3.50 2.07 -1.96
N GLU A 6 4.49 1.23 -2.24
CA GLU A 6 4.35 0.03 -3.05
C GLU A 6 4.62 -1.21 -2.18
N PHE A 7 3.83 -2.28 -2.41
CA PHE A 7 4.04 -3.58 -1.79
C PHE A 7 4.06 -4.67 -2.86
N PRO A 8 4.92 -5.70 -2.74
CA PRO A 8 4.79 -6.90 -3.55
C PRO A 8 3.40 -7.51 -3.39
N LEU A 9 2.86 -8.14 -4.45
CA LEU A 9 1.58 -8.84 -4.39
C LEU A 9 1.56 -9.94 -3.32
N SER A 10 2.72 -10.57 -3.06
CA SER A 10 2.90 -11.54 -1.97
C SER A 10 2.69 -10.95 -0.57
N GLU A 11 2.80 -9.63 -0.43
CA GLU A 11 2.66 -8.88 0.83
C GLU A 11 1.35 -8.07 0.90
N ILE A 12 0.32 -8.46 0.14
CA ILE A 12 -0.97 -7.75 0.10
C ILE A 12 -1.60 -7.54 1.48
N ALA A 13 -1.39 -8.47 2.42
CA ALA A 13 -1.87 -8.31 3.79
C ALA A 13 -1.19 -7.12 4.52
N GLU A 14 0.08 -6.85 4.25
CA GLU A 14 0.79 -5.68 4.80
C GLU A 14 0.30 -4.39 4.14
N ALA A 15 0.02 -4.42 2.83
CA ALA A 15 -0.58 -3.30 2.13
C ALA A 15 -1.92 -2.87 2.77
N PHE A 16 -2.76 -3.84 3.14
CA PHE A 16 -4.03 -3.57 3.83
C PHE A 16 -3.83 -3.07 5.27
N ARG A 17 -2.86 -3.61 6.03
CA ARG A 17 -2.54 -3.09 7.37
C ARG A 17 -2.06 -1.63 7.31
N HIS A 18 -1.23 -1.29 6.33
CA HIS A 18 -0.77 0.08 6.11
C HIS A 18 -1.93 1.01 5.75
N GLN A 19 -2.85 0.56 4.89
CA GLN A 19 -4.08 1.29 4.56
C GLN A 19 -4.97 1.53 5.79
N GLU A 20 -5.24 0.47 6.57
CA GLU A 20 -6.10 0.53 7.76
C GLU A 20 -5.58 1.50 8.82
N SER A 21 -4.25 1.69 8.90
CA SER A 21 -3.64 2.65 9.81
C SER A 21 -4.04 4.11 9.55
N GLY A 22 -4.53 4.42 8.35
CA GLY A 22 -4.86 5.79 7.91
C GLY A 22 -3.65 6.71 7.72
N LYS A 23 -2.42 6.18 7.82
CA LYS A 23 -1.16 6.97 7.75
C LYS A 23 -0.64 7.18 6.32
N HIS A 24 -1.30 6.62 5.30
CA HIS A 24 -0.92 6.80 3.91
C HIS A 24 -1.35 8.19 3.38
N PHE A 25 -0.54 8.77 2.49
CA PHE A 25 -0.89 9.95 1.70
C PHE A 25 -0.79 9.63 0.21
N GLY A 26 -1.94 9.37 -0.41
CA GLY A 26 -2.01 8.97 -1.82
C GLY A 26 -2.34 7.49 -1.97
N LYS A 27 -1.96 6.89 -3.09
CA LYS A 27 -2.34 5.51 -3.44
C LYS A 27 -1.32 4.51 -2.91
N ILE A 28 -1.82 3.40 -2.38
CA ILE A 28 -1.02 2.19 -2.18
C ILE A 28 -1.11 1.36 -3.46
N CYS A 29 0.05 0.97 -4.00
CA CYS A 29 0.13 0.17 -5.24
C CYS A 29 0.71 -1.23 -4.95
N LEU A 30 0.32 -2.20 -5.77
CA LEU A 30 0.86 -3.56 -5.74
C LEU A 30 1.75 -3.82 -6.95
N THR A 31 2.84 -4.56 -6.75
CA THR A 31 3.80 -4.96 -7.79
C THR A 31 3.83 -6.49 -7.98
N PHE A 32 4.14 -6.94 -9.20
CA PHE A 32 4.28 -8.36 -9.57
C PHE A 32 5.73 -8.82 -9.51
#